data_AF-A0A0V0JBY7-F1
#
_entry.id   AF-A0A0V0JBY7-F1
#
_cell.length_a   1.000
_cell.length_b   1.000
_cell.length_c   1.000
_cell.angle_alpha   90.00
_cell.angle_beta   90.00
_cell.angle_gamma   90.00
#
_symmetry.space_group_name_H-M   'P 1'
#
loop_
_entity.id
_entity.type
_entity.pdbx_description
1 polymer ?
#
loop_
_entity_poly.entity_id
_entity_poly.type
_entity_poly.pdbx_seq_one_letter_code
_entity_poly.pdbx_strand_id
1 'polypeptide(L)'
;MLGDCTEEVKVELDKLNLASSSINQLENQLEECRRQFQLALSEGSKQLSATYRKLKSSIEKSRPYSEVFYRRQQLILDIQRNSEQYGVAQAEFEAAQSVLDNYSSAAKFQHTDLSQLDDVNRAIDKVFHCCHIIRMWFLGNLYLCIILLFILYGYMFEFLLSRNRSLSWLSLCSIFTLTTFCSRPVG
;
A
#
# COMPACT_ATOMS: atom_id res chain seq x y z
N MET A 1 -56.32 41.89 -45.31
CA MET A 1 -56.10 41.33 -43.95
C MET A 1 -55.42 39.96 -44.04
N LEU A 2 -54.18 39.90 -44.55
CA LEU A 2 -53.35 38.68 -44.59
C LEU A 2 -51.90 39.11 -44.89
N GLY A 3 -51.36 40.03 -44.08
CA GLY A 3 -50.07 40.67 -44.32
C GLY A 3 -49.06 40.58 -43.17
N ASP A 4 -49.46 40.07 -41.99
CA ASP A 4 -48.62 40.10 -40.78
C ASP A 4 -48.13 38.72 -40.31
N CYS A 5 -48.53 37.62 -40.96
CA CYS A 5 -48.04 36.29 -40.60
C CYS A 5 -46.69 35.93 -41.25
N THR A 6 -46.00 36.85 -41.92
CA THR A 6 -44.90 36.47 -42.84
C THR A 6 -43.48 36.76 -42.33
N GLU A 7 -43.27 37.75 -41.47
CA GLU A 7 -41.90 38.16 -41.10
C GLU A 7 -41.38 37.47 -39.82
N GLU A 8 -42.20 37.40 -38.76
CA GLU A 8 -41.81 36.70 -37.52
C GLU A 8 -41.59 35.21 -37.75
N VAL A 9 -42.47 34.57 -38.53
CA VAL A 9 -42.34 33.17 -38.92
C VAL A 9 -41.07 32.94 -39.74
N LYS A 10 -40.70 33.88 -40.61
CA LYS A 10 -39.50 33.80 -41.44
C LYS A 10 -38.22 33.95 -40.63
N VAL A 11 -38.20 34.89 -39.68
CA VAL A 11 -37.08 35.04 -38.73
C VAL A 11 -36.88 33.77 -37.90
N GLU A 12 -37.97 33.15 -37.42
CA GLU A 12 -37.87 31.92 -36.64
C GLU A 12 -37.44 30.72 -37.50
N LEU A 13 -37.87 30.68 -38.77
CA LEU A 13 -37.42 29.67 -39.73
C LEU A 13 -35.93 29.83 -40.08
N ASP A 14 -35.44 31.07 -40.21
CA ASP A 14 -34.03 31.36 -40.44
C ASP A 14 -33.18 30.93 -39.23
N LYS A 15 -33.65 31.17 -38.00
CA LYS A 15 -33.00 30.65 -36.79
C LYS A 15 -32.97 29.12 -36.76
N LEU A 16 -34.06 28.45 -37.12
CA LEU A 16 -34.13 26.98 -37.20
C LEU A 16 -33.17 26.43 -38.26
N ASN A 17 -33.10 27.06 -39.42
CA ASN A 17 -32.17 26.67 -40.48
C ASN A 17 -30.71 26.85 -40.07
N LEU A 18 -30.38 27.96 -39.38
CA LEU A 18 -29.05 28.19 -38.83
C LEU A 18 -28.70 27.16 -37.75
N ALA A 19 -29.63 26.87 -36.83
CA ALA A 19 -29.44 25.86 -35.79
C ALA A 19 -29.27 24.47 -36.41
N SER A 20 -30.05 24.10 -37.43
CA SER A 20 -29.93 22.83 -38.15
C SER A 20 -28.59 22.72 -38.89
N SER A 21 -28.15 23.79 -39.54
CA SER A 21 -26.82 23.82 -40.17
C SER A 21 -25.69 23.69 -39.15
N SER A 22 -25.84 24.33 -37.98
CA SER A 22 -24.87 24.21 -36.89
C SER A 22 -24.83 22.79 -36.32
N ILE A 23 -25.98 22.13 -36.17
CA ILE A 23 -26.06 20.73 -35.71
C ILE A 23 -25.32 19.83 -36.70
N ASN A 24 -25.62 19.93 -37.99
CA ASN A 24 -24.96 19.13 -39.02
C ASN A 24 -23.44 19.36 -39.03
N GLN A 25 -22.98 20.60 -38.84
CA GLN A 25 -21.56 20.90 -38.75
C GLN A 25 -20.91 20.24 -37.52
N LEU A 26 -21.55 20.35 -36.36
CA LEU A 26 -21.05 19.75 -35.12
C LEU A 26 -21.03 18.23 -35.18
N GLU A 27 -22.03 17.60 -35.82
CA GLU A 27 -22.06 16.16 -36.05
C GLU A 27 -20.90 15.71 -36.92
N ASN A 28 -20.64 16.40 -38.04
CA ASN A 28 -19.49 16.12 -38.90
C ASN A 28 -18.15 16.28 -38.16
N GLN A 29 -18.01 17.33 -37.35
CA GLN A 29 -16.81 17.54 -36.53
C GLN A 29 -16.63 16.43 -35.48
N LEU A 30 -17.72 16.01 -34.84
CA LEU A 30 -17.72 14.94 -33.86
C LEU A 30 -17.30 13.61 -34.49
N GLU A 31 -17.84 13.27 -35.66
CA GLU A 31 -17.46 12.07 -36.39
C GLU A 31 -16.00 12.09 -36.81
N GLU A 32 -15.52 13.22 -37.31
CA GLU A 32 -14.11 13.40 -37.68
C GLU A 32 -13.19 13.26 -36.45
N CYS A 33 -13.51 13.91 -35.33
CA CYS A 33 -12.75 13.76 -34.08
C CYS A 33 -12.76 12.31 -33.57
N ARG A 34 -13.91 11.62 -33.63
CA ARG A 34 -14.01 10.20 -33.25
C ARG A 34 -13.14 9.32 -34.13
N ARG A 35 -13.18 9.55 -35.44
CA ARG A 35 -12.35 8.83 -36.42
C ARG A 35 -10.87 9.05 -36.14
N GLN A 36 -10.45 10.29 -35.93
CA GLN A 36 -9.07 10.63 -35.59
C GLN A 36 -8.62 9.97 -34.29
N PHE A 37 -9.47 9.99 -33.25
CA PHE A 37 -9.17 9.32 -31.98
C PHE A 37 -8.99 7.80 -32.16
N GLN A 38 -9.88 7.14 -32.90
CA GLN A 38 -9.77 5.71 -33.17
C GLN A 38 -8.49 5.38 -33.95
N LEU A 39 -8.13 6.20 -34.94
CA LEU A 39 -6.89 6.04 -35.68
C LEU A 39 -5.68 6.18 -34.77
N ALA A 40 -5.61 7.25 -33.97
CA ALA A 40 -4.52 7.48 -33.02
C ALA A 40 -4.40 6.37 -31.98
N LEU A 41 -5.53 5.87 -31.44
CA LEU A 41 -5.57 4.76 -30.50
C LEU A 41 -5.06 3.47 -31.16
N SER A 42 -5.51 3.18 -32.39
CA SER A 42 -5.09 1.99 -33.13
C SER A 42 -3.60 2.02 -33.45
N GLU A 43 -3.08 3.19 -33.81
CA GLU A 43 -1.66 3.41 -34.10
C GLU A 43 -0.83 3.29 -32.83
N GLY A 44 -1.22 3.97 -31.75
CA GLY A 44 -0.57 3.87 -30.45
C GLY A 44 -0.55 2.44 -29.93
N SER A 45 -1.66 1.71 -30.05
CA SER A 45 -1.73 0.29 -29.67
C SER A 45 -0.82 -0.60 -30.53
N LYS A 46 -0.70 -0.34 -31.84
CA LYS A 46 0.21 -1.08 -32.74
C LYS A 46 1.67 -0.79 -32.38
N GLN A 47 2.02 0.48 -32.18
CA GLN A 47 3.37 0.89 -31.78
C GLN A 47 3.74 0.29 -30.43
N LEU A 48 2.85 0.35 -29.43
CA LEU A 48 3.03 -0.26 -28.11
C LEU A 48 3.19 -1.77 -28.20
N SER A 49 2.40 -2.44 -29.04
CA SER A 49 2.52 -3.89 -29.23
C SER A 49 3.85 -4.26 -29.89
N ALA A 50 4.32 -3.45 -30.84
CA ALA A 50 5.61 -3.66 -31.50
C ALA A 50 6.79 -3.45 -30.55
N THR A 51 6.77 -2.39 -29.72
CA THR A 51 7.80 -2.16 -28.70
C THR A 51 7.76 -3.22 -27.60
N TYR A 52 6.56 -3.61 -27.15
CA TYR A 52 6.39 -4.70 -26.18
C TYR A 52 7.00 -6.01 -26.66
N ARG A 53 6.78 -6.40 -27.93
CA ARG A 53 7.40 -7.61 -28.50
C ARG A 53 8.92 -7.57 -28.47
N LYS A 54 9.52 -6.40 -28.74
CA LYS A 54 10.98 -6.21 -28.69
C LYS A 54 11.53 -6.31 -27.27
N LEU A 55 10.80 -5.76 -26.28
CA LEU A 55 11.25 -5.69 -24.89
C LEU A 55 10.74 -6.83 -24.00
N LYS A 56 9.89 -7.74 -24.51
CA LYS A 56 9.20 -8.80 -23.75
C LYS A 56 10.13 -9.57 -22.80
N SER A 57 11.28 -10.03 -23.30
CA SER A 57 12.23 -10.80 -22.48
C SER A 57 12.84 -9.96 -21.35
N SER A 58 13.10 -8.67 -21.60
CA SER A 58 13.61 -7.76 -20.57
C SER A 58 12.55 -7.44 -19.52
N ILE A 59 11.29 -7.26 -19.95
CA ILE A 59 10.15 -6.98 -19.08
C ILE A 59 9.83 -8.18 -18.18
N GLU A 60 9.82 -9.40 -18.73
CA GLU A 60 9.59 -10.64 -17.98
C GLU A 60 10.69 -10.86 -16.93
N LYS A 61 11.95 -10.53 -17.26
CA LYS A 61 13.08 -10.59 -16.31
C LYS A 61 13.02 -9.51 -15.23
N SER A 62 12.52 -8.31 -15.54
CA SER A 62 12.39 -7.22 -14.55
C SER A 62 11.15 -7.33 -13.68
N ARG A 63 10.12 -8.07 -14.11
CA ARG A 63 8.86 -8.26 -13.38
C ARG A 63 9.03 -8.69 -11.91
N PRO A 64 9.84 -9.71 -11.56
CA PRO A 64 10.03 -10.09 -10.16
C PRO A 64 10.62 -8.96 -9.32
N TYR A 65 11.52 -8.14 -9.89
CA TYR A 65 12.06 -6.97 -9.21
C TYR A 65 10.99 -5.90 -8.96
N SER A 66 10.16 -5.59 -9.97
CA SER A 66 9.07 -4.63 -9.81
C SER A 66 8.03 -5.10 -8.78
N GLU A 67 7.67 -6.38 -8.78
CA GLU A 67 6.72 -6.94 -7.79
C GLU A 67 7.26 -6.84 -6.35
N VAL A 68 8.56 -7.10 -6.16
CA VAL A 68 9.21 -6.92 -4.86
C VAL A 68 9.31 -5.44 -4.49
N PHE A 69 9.54 -4.54 -5.44
CA PHE A 69 9.56 -3.09 -5.20
C PHE A 69 8.20 -2.58 -4.69
N TYR A 70 7.09 -2.98 -5.34
CA TYR A 70 5.76 -2.61 -4.86
C TYR A 70 5.46 -3.17 -3.47
N ARG A 71 5.83 -4.44 -3.21
CA ARG A 71 5.68 -5.01 -1.86
C ARG A 71 6.54 -4.30 -0.82
N ARG A 72 7.77 -3.92 -1.15
CA ARG A 72 8.61 -3.10 -0.27
C ARG A 72 7.95 -1.76 0.04
N GLN A 73 7.38 -1.09 -0.96
CA GLN A 73 6.70 0.19 -0.75
C GLN A 73 5.50 0.05 0.19
N GLN A 74 4.71 -1.02 0.05
CA GLN A 74 3.60 -1.33 0.97
C GLN A 74 4.12 -1.57 2.40
N LEU A 75 5.16 -2.39 2.56
CA LEU A 75 5.75 -2.65 3.88
C LEU A 75 6.31 -1.39 4.53
N ILE A 76 6.90 -0.48 3.75
CA ILE A 76 7.39 0.81 4.28
C ILE A 76 6.22 1.64 4.81
N LEU A 77 5.11 1.73 4.08
CA LEU A 77 3.93 2.45 4.54
C LEU A 77 3.34 1.82 5.80
N ASP A 78 3.31 0.49 5.86
CA ASP A 78 2.87 -0.20 7.06
C ASP A 78 3.81 0.09 8.22
N ILE A 79 5.14 0.02 8.05
CA ILE A 79 6.14 0.39 9.07
C ILE A 79 5.98 1.84 9.53
N GLN A 80 5.67 2.79 8.64
CA GLN A 80 5.46 4.20 8.99
C GLN A 80 4.23 4.38 9.88
N ARG A 81 3.07 3.91 9.42
CA ARG A 81 1.82 3.89 10.22
C ARG A 81 2.07 3.24 11.58
N ASN A 82 2.85 2.19 11.53
CA ASN A 82 3.18 1.39 12.67
C ASN A 82 4.06 2.14 13.69
N SER A 83 5.07 2.85 13.21
CA SER A 83 5.94 3.71 14.02
C SER A 83 5.16 4.86 14.65
N GLU A 84 4.19 5.44 13.94
CA GLU A 84 3.33 6.51 14.49
C GLU A 84 2.50 5.99 15.67
N GLN A 85 1.87 4.82 15.53
CA GLN A 85 1.11 4.18 16.61
C GLN A 85 1.98 3.86 17.82
N TYR A 86 3.19 3.35 17.59
CA TYR A 86 4.16 3.12 18.66
C TYR A 86 4.53 4.43 19.38
N GLY A 87 4.78 5.52 18.65
CA GLY A 87 5.08 6.82 19.23
C GLY A 87 3.97 7.35 20.13
N VAL A 88 2.70 7.17 19.73
CA VAL A 88 1.54 7.53 20.56
C VAL A 88 1.48 6.70 21.84
N ALA A 89 1.59 5.37 21.72
CA ALA A 89 1.57 4.48 22.89
C ALA A 89 2.74 4.73 23.86
N GLN A 90 3.91 5.11 23.31
CA GLN A 90 5.09 5.48 24.08
C GLN A 90 4.87 6.79 24.85
N ALA A 91 4.26 7.81 24.24
CA ALA A 91 3.92 9.06 24.93
C ALA A 91 2.92 8.84 26.08
N GLU A 92 1.93 7.97 25.88
CA GLU A 92 0.98 7.59 26.94
C GLU A 92 1.67 6.84 28.09
N PHE A 93 2.62 5.96 27.77
CA PHE A 93 3.44 5.26 28.76
C PHE A 93 4.30 6.25 29.57
N GLU A 94 4.98 7.18 28.91
CA GLU A 94 5.80 8.20 29.57
C GLU A 94 4.97 9.10 30.49
N ALA A 95 3.76 9.48 30.06
CA ALA A 95 2.83 10.23 30.91
C ALA A 95 2.45 9.44 32.16
N ALA A 96 2.07 8.15 32.02
CA ALA A 96 1.74 7.30 33.15
C ALA A 96 2.94 7.04 34.08
N GLN A 97 4.15 6.90 33.52
CA GLN A 97 5.38 6.75 34.27
C GLN A 97 5.69 8.02 35.08
N SER A 98 5.56 9.20 34.49
CA SER A 98 5.77 10.46 35.21
C SER A 98 4.82 10.63 36.41
N VAL A 99 3.57 10.16 36.29
CA VAL A 99 2.60 10.13 37.39
C VAL A 99 3.14 9.23 38.50
N LEU A 100 3.58 8.01 38.18
CA LEU A 100 4.15 7.10 39.17
C LEU A 100 5.42 7.65 39.84
N ASP A 101 6.30 8.30 39.07
CA ASP A 101 7.56 8.89 39.57
C ASP A 101 7.30 10.06 40.54
N ASN A 102 6.26 10.84 40.30
CA ASN A 102 5.81 11.89 41.21
C ASN A 102 5.34 11.34 42.57
N TYR A 103 4.79 10.12 42.60
CA TYR A 103 4.37 9.44 43.81
C TYR A 103 5.47 8.57 44.44
N SER A 104 6.50 8.17 43.70
CA SER A 104 7.63 7.36 44.20
C SER A 104 8.65 8.18 44.99
N SER A 105 8.84 9.45 44.61
CA SER A 105 9.88 10.33 45.16
C SER A 105 9.48 11.06 46.45
N ALA A 106 8.28 10.84 46.98
CA ALA A 106 7.89 11.45 48.24
C ALA A 106 6.97 10.55 49.07
N ALA A 107 7.38 10.32 50.31
CA ALA A 107 6.53 9.95 51.44
C ALA A 107 5.41 11.00 51.65
N LYS A 108 4.37 10.98 50.81
CA LYS A 108 3.26 11.95 50.78
C LYS A 108 1.87 11.32 50.89
N PHE A 109 1.75 10.07 51.33
CA PHE A 109 0.47 9.54 51.81
C PHE A 109 0.17 10.09 53.22
N GLN A 110 0.00 11.41 53.37
CA GLN A 110 -0.35 11.99 54.68
C GLN A 110 -1.85 12.25 54.87
N HIS A 111 -2.68 11.97 53.87
CA HIS A 111 -4.12 11.75 54.01
C HIS A 111 -4.56 11.00 52.76
N THR A 112 -4.98 9.74 52.89
CA THR A 112 -5.32 8.89 51.74
C THR A 112 -6.67 9.33 51.15
N ASP A 113 -6.64 10.30 50.26
CA ASP A 113 -7.80 10.60 49.41
C ASP A 113 -7.95 9.46 48.39
N LEU A 114 -9.11 8.79 48.37
CA LEU A 114 -9.43 7.71 47.44
C LEU A 114 -9.09 8.07 45.98
N SER A 115 -9.30 9.33 45.60
CA SER A 115 -9.00 9.86 44.27
C SER A 115 -7.53 9.72 43.86
N GLN A 116 -6.58 9.91 44.79
CA GLN A 116 -5.15 9.82 44.48
C GLN A 116 -4.72 8.36 44.27
N LEU A 117 -5.32 7.43 45.01
CA LEU A 117 -5.08 6.00 44.86
C LEU A 117 -5.68 5.48 43.54
N ASP A 118 -6.85 5.96 43.16
CA ASP A 118 -7.48 5.65 41.88
C ASP A 118 -6.64 6.14 40.68
N ASP A 119 -6.00 7.31 40.80
CA ASP A 119 -5.11 7.85 39.77
C ASP A 119 -3.83 7.03 39.60
N VAL A 120 -3.23 6.57 40.71
CA VAL A 120 -2.06 5.69 40.69
C VAL A 120 -2.41 4.32 40.13
N ASN A 121 -3.52 3.71 40.57
CA ASN A 121 -3.97 2.41 40.05
C ASN A 121 -4.25 2.49 38.53
N ARG A 122 -4.90 3.58 38.08
CA ARG A 122 -5.13 3.83 36.66
C ARG A 122 -3.82 3.99 35.88
N ALA A 123 -2.80 4.63 36.45
CA ALA A 123 -1.49 4.76 35.83
C ALA A 123 -0.77 3.41 35.71
N ILE A 124 -0.85 2.56 36.74
CA ILE A 124 -0.29 1.20 36.74
C ILE A 124 -0.95 0.33 35.67
N ASP A 125 -2.28 0.36 35.58
CA ASP A 125 -3.03 -0.40 34.56
C ASP A 125 -2.65 0.04 33.14
N LYS A 126 -2.49 1.35 32.92
CA LYS A 126 -2.04 1.91 31.63
C LYS A 126 -0.62 1.45 31.28
N VAL A 127 0.31 1.49 32.23
CA VAL A 127 1.69 1.00 32.05
C VAL A 127 1.69 -0.48 31.67
N PHE A 128 0.87 -1.29 32.33
CA PHE A 128 0.77 -2.73 32.06
C PHE A 128 0.21 -3.00 30.66
N HIS A 129 -0.83 -2.27 30.27
CA HIS A 129 -1.45 -2.37 28.95
C HIS A 129 -0.50 -1.92 27.82
N CYS A 130 0.18 -0.78 28.00
CA CYS A 130 1.18 -0.29 27.03
C CYS A 130 2.36 -1.26 26.91
N CYS A 131 2.87 -1.80 28.02
CA CYS A 131 3.97 -2.77 27.99
C CYS A 131 3.58 -4.07 27.24
N HIS A 132 2.34 -4.53 27.38
CA HIS A 132 1.84 -5.69 26.64
C HIS A 132 1.76 -5.40 25.13
N ILE A 133 1.25 -4.23 24.74
CA ILE A 133 1.18 -3.81 23.33
C ILE A 133 2.59 -3.71 22.74
N ILE A 134 3.51 -3.01 23.41
CA ILE A 134 4.90 -2.83 22.96
C ILE A 134 5.62 -4.19 22.81
N ARG A 135 5.36 -5.14 23.70
CA ARG A 135 5.93 -6.50 23.62
C ARG A 135 5.40 -7.27 22.40
N MET A 136 4.10 -7.20 22.12
CA MET A 136 3.48 -7.83 20.94
C MET A 136 4.04 -7.23 19.64
N TRP A 137 4.27 -5.92 19.63
CA TRP A 137 4.92 -5.19 18.55
C TRP A 137 6.34 -5.65 18.23
N PHE A 138 7.15 -5.87 19.27
CA PHE A 138 8.53 -6.31 19.13
C PHE A 138 8.61 -7.75 18.61
N LEU A 139 7.75 -8.64 19.11
CA LEU A 139 7.65 -10.03 18.67
C LEU A 139 7.22 -10.13 17.19
N GLY A 140 6.26 -9.29 16.75
CA GLY A 140 5.81 -9.23 15.37
C GLY A 140 6.90 -8.73 14.40
N ASN A 141 7.63 -7.68 14.78
CA ASN A 141 8.73 -7.15 13.96
C ASN A 141 9.92 -8.11 13.88
N LEU A 142 10.27 -8.79 14.98
CA LEU A 142 11.33 -9.80 14.97
C LEU A 142 10.97 -10.96 14.03
N TYR A 143 9.72 -11.40 14.03
CA TYR A 143 9.23 -12.43 13.11
C TYR A 143 9.30 -11.97 11.65
N LEU A 144 8.96 -10.70 11.37
CA LEU A 144 9.09 -10.11 10.05
C LEU A 144 10.56 -10.04 9.58
N CYS A 145 11.49 -9.68 10.47
CA CYS A 145 12.92 -9.67 10.19
C CYS A 145 13.45 -11.08 9.88
N ILE A 146 12.99 -12.10 10.61
CA ILE A 146 13.35 -13.50 10.35
C ILE A 146 12.85 -13.92 8.96
N ILE A 147 11.59 -13.59 8.62
CA ILE A 147 11.04 -13.89 7.28
C ILE A 147 11.85 -13.19 6.18
N LEU A 148 12.20 -11.91 6.36
CA LEU A 148 13.01 -11.16 5.39
C LEU A 148 14.41 -11.76 5.22
N LEU A 149 15.04 -12.22 6.30
CA LEU A 149 16.31 -12.93 6.25
C LEU A 149 16.18 -14.24 5.48
N PHE A 150 15.13 -15.03 5.72
CA PHE A 150 14.86 -16.26 4.97
C PHE A 150 14.62 -16.00 3.48
N ILE A 151 13.87 -14.95 3.15
CA ILE A 151 13.62 -14.55 1.76
C ILE A 151 14.92 -14.12 1.08
N LEU A 152 15.74 -13.29 1.73
CA LEU A 152 17.04 -12.87 1.21
C LEU A 152 18.02 -14.04 1.03
N TYR A 153 18.05 -14.96 2.00
CA TYR A 153 18.86 -16.18 1.91
C TYR A 153 18.37 -17.10 0.78
N GLY A 154 17.06 -17.24 0.62
CA GLY A 154 16.44 -18.01 -0.46
C GLY A 154 16.77 -17.46 -1.84
N TYR A 155 16.70 -16.13 -2.03
CA TYR A 155 17.08 -15.48 -3.28
C TYR A 155 18.60 -15.55 -3.56
N MET A 156 19.44 -15.45 -2.53
CA MET A 156 20.88 -15.68 -2.67
C MET A 156 21.20 -17.12 -3.06
N PHE A 157 20.44 -18.08 -2.54
CA PHE A 157 20.62 -19.49 -2.83
C PHE A 157 20.18 -19.86 -4.25
N GLU A 158 19.04 -19.35 -4.72
CA GLU A 158 18.59 -19.45 -6.12
C GLU A 158 19.60 -18.83 -7.09
N PHE A 159 20.17 -17.67 -6.74
CA PHE A 159 21.19 -17.00 -7.54
C PHE A 159 22.51 -17.80 -7.61
N LEU A 160 22.90 -18.44 -6.50
CA LEU A 160 24.07 -19.33 -6.45
C LEU A 160 23.86 -20.64 -7.23
N LEU A 161 22.66 -21.21 -7.20
CA LEU A 161 22.27 -22.38 -7.99
C LEU A 161 22.23 -22.09 -9.51
N SER A 162 21.79 -20.90 -9.91
CA SER A 162 21.80 -20.48 -11.32
C SER A 162 23.21 -20.43 -11.93
N ARG A 163 24.24 -20.25 -11.10
CA ARG A 163 25.64 -20.10 -11.52
C ARG A 163 26.46 -21.39 -11.42
N ASN A 164 25.99 -22.42 -10.71
CA ASN A 164 26.75 -23.67 -10.50
C ASN A 164 25.91 -24.91 -10.88
N ARG A 165 26.14 -25.45 -12.08
CA ARG A 165 25.39 -26.58 -12.67
C ARG A 165 25.71 -27.97 -12.08
N SER A 166 26.30 -28.07 -10.89
CA SER A 166 26.83 -29.35 -10.37
C SER A 166 26.32 -29.80 -9.00
N LEU A 167 25.47 -29.03 -8.30
CA LEU A 167 24.92 -29.45 -7.01
C LEU A 167 23.51 -30.01 -7.22
N SER A 168 23.40 -31.33 -7.12
CA SER A 168 22.16 -32.07 -7.29
C SER A 168 21.16 -31.72 -6.17
N TRP A 169 19.91 -31.48 -6.55
CA TRP A 169 18.76 -31.19 -5.67
C TRP A 169 18.59 -32.18 -4.51
N LEU A 170 19.09 -33.41 -4.67
CA LEU A 170 18.98 -34.50 -3.70
C LEU A 170 19.83 -34.28 -2.43
N SER A 171 20.97 -33.58 -2.51
CA SER A 171 21.80 -33.33 -1.32
C SER A 171 21.22 -32.22 -0.43
N LEU A 172 20.51 -31.27 -1.03
CA LEU A 172 19.97 -30.09 -0.34
C LEU A 172 18.60 -30.38 0.30
N CYS A 173 17.80 -31.27 -0.30
CA CYS A 173 16.55 -31.75 0.32
C CYS A 173 16.79 -32.48 1.65
N SER A 174 17.92 -33.19 1.79
CA SER A 174 18.31 -33.85 3.04
C SER A 174 18.63 -32.85 4.16
N ILE A 175 19.24 -31.71 3.83
CA ILE A 175 19.55 -30.63 4.79
C ILE A 175 18.26 -29.92 5.23
N PHE A 176 17.31 -29.72 4.31
CA PHE A 176 16.02 -29.05 4.58
C PHE A 176 15.05 -29.91 5.41
N THR A 177 15.09 -31.24 5.23
CA THR A 177 14.33 -32.19 6.06
C THR A 177 14.94 -32.35 7.46
N LEU A 178 16.27 -32.30 7.61
CA LEU A 178 16.92 -32.32 8.93
C LEU A 178 16.66 -31.07 9.78
N THR A 179 16.56 -29.88 9.17
CA THR A 179 16.26 -28.63 9.90
C THR A 179 14.78 -28.48 10.26
N THR A 180 13.86 -29.01 9.45
CA THR A 180 12.42 -29.05 9.80
C THR A 180 12.08 -30.15 10.79
N PHE A 181 12.85 -31.26 10.84
CA PHE A 181 12.65 -32.32 11.83
C PHE A 181 13.17 -31.96 13.23
N CYS A 182 14.18 -31.08 13.36
CA CYS A 182 14.69 -30.61 14.65
C CYS A 182 13.82 -29.54 15.33
N SER A 183 12.77 -29.02 14.67
CA SER A 183 11.88 -27.99 15.21
C SER A 183 10.49 -28.52 15.63
N ARG A 184 10.29 -29.84 15.70
CA ARG A 184 9.08 -30.40 16.34
C ARG A 184 9.25 -30.38 17.86
N PRO A 185 8.39 -29.70 18.62
CA PRO A 185 8.36 -29.86 20.08
C PRO A 185 7.96 -31.30 20.40
N VAL A 186 8.81 -31.97 21.18
CA VAL A 186 8.49 -33.24 21.85
C VAL A 186 7.42 -32.89 22.88
N GLY A 187 6.22 -33.45 22.69
CA GLY A 187 5.21 -33.55 23.76
C GLY A 187 5.55 -34.68 24.71
#